data_AF-A0A563VWH8-F1
#
_entry.id   AF-A0A563VWH8-F1
#
_cell.length_a   1.000
_cell.length_b   1.000
_cell.length_c   1.000
_cell.angle_alpha   90.00
_cell.angle_beta   90.00
_cell.angle_gamma   90.00
#
_symmetry.space_group_name_H-M   'P 1'
#
loop_
_entity.id
_entity.type
_entity.pdbx_description
1 polymer ?
#
loop_
_entity_poly.entity_id
_entity_poly.type
_entity_poly.pdbx_seq_one_letter_code
_entity_poly.pdbx_strand_id
1 'polypeptide(L)'
;MASSSRQQAQMDAMQSMASMTNTLHGLFGTYELLEFRNLSGQLSRRSIDIHFSRYQADCSQDLVEFQRVLKSFGEKMALDRPPELETHWEHFYERSIGCVGILKDWLTQAYRQALDENASTLTEQHWQPYAPSVSKCLQMAAEAIEGEKALQFESGELTLLRQKLGLSGVSSSVLPTDNSSVGLTNAQKRKYKPGVRQPHRDVIGET
;
A
#
# COMPACT_ATOMS: atom_id res chain seq x y z
N MET A 1 -2.43 30.00 12.05
CA MET A 1 -2.17 30.89 10.89
C MET A 1 -0.73 30.84 10.38
N ALA A 2 0.29 30.58 11.21
CA ALA A 2 1.70 30.47 10.75
C ALA A 2 2.14 29.06 10.30
N SER A 3 1.36 28.00 10.57
CA SER A 3 1.75 26.62 10.20
C SER A 3 1.45 26.28 8.74
N SER A 4 0.32 26.74 8.19
CA SER A 4 -0.08 26.44 6.81
C SER A 4 0.83 27.10 5.77
N SER A 5 1.26 28.35 6.01
CA SER A 5 2.21 29.04 5.13
C SER A 5 3.60 28.38 5.15
N ARG A 6 4.00 27.82 6.30
CA ARG A 6 5.26 27.08 6.43
C ARG A 6 5.23 25.76 5.68
N GLN A 7 4.13 25.00 5.80
CA GLN A 7 3.95 23.75 5.06
C GLN A 7 3.94 24.00 3.55
N GLN A 8 3.25 25.06 3.09
CA GLN A 8 3.27 25.44 1.67
C GLN A 8 4.68 25.77 1.17
N ALA A 9 5.45 26.56 1.92
CA ALA A 9 6.82 26.90 1.56
C ALA A 9 7.74 25.65 1.48
N GLN A 10 7.53 24.66 2.35
CA GLN A 10 8.24 23.38 2.29
C GLN A 10 7.90 22.60 1.01
N MET A 11 6.63 22.63 0.56
CA MET A 11 6.23 21.99 -0.69
C MET A 11 6.85 22.68 -1.91
N ASP A 12 6.82 24.01 -1.94
CA ASP A 12 7.41 24.77 -3.04
C ASP A 12 8.93 24.55 -3.10
N ALA A 13 9.59 24.41 -1.95
CA ALA A 13 11.00 24.04 -1.87
C ALA A 13 11.26 22.62 -2.43
N MET A 14 10.47 21.62 -2.05
CA MET A 14 10.58 20.26 -2.61
C MET A 14 10.36 20.24 -4.13
N GLN A 15 9.38 21.00 -4.62
CA GLN A 15 9.13 21.14 -6.05
C GLN A 15 10.30 21.80 -6.79
N SER A 16 10.87 22.85 -6.20
CA SER A 16 12.04 23.55 -6.75
C SER A 16 13.24 22.60 -6.81
N MET A 17 13.52 21.87 -5.72
CA MET A 17 14.60 20.87 -5.68
C MET A 17 14.41 19.78 -6.74
N ALA A 18 13.21 19.21 -6.87
CA ALA A 18 12.92 18.20 -7.89
C ALA A 18 13.15 18.73 -9.32
N SER A 19 12.76 19.98 -9.57
CA SER A 19 12.93 20.61 -10.88
C SER A 19 14.40 20.93 -11.18
N MET A 20 15.15 21.42 -10.19
CA MET A 20 16.56 21.78 -10.34
C MET A 20 17.47 20.55 -10.50
N THR A 21 17.18 19.48 -9.77
CA THR A 21 18.00 18.26 -9.76
C THR A 21 17.60 17.25 -10.83
N ASN A 22 16.47 17.45 -11.50
CA ASN A 22 15.88 16.51 -12.46
C ASN A 22 15.81 15.07 -11.92
N THR A 23 15.51 14.93 -10.63
CA THR A 23 15.48 13.66 -9.90
C THR A 23 14.07 13.34 -9.44
N LEU A 24 13.69 12.06 -9.52
CA LEU A 24 12.43 11.58 -8.96
C LEU A 24 12.54 11.52 -7.43
N HIS A 25 11.65 12.22 -6.74
CA HIS A 25 11.59 12.22 -5.28
C HIS A 25 10.42 11.34 -4.82
N GLY A 26 10.72 10.27 -4.09
CA GLY A 26 9.71 9.43 -3.45
C GLY A 26 9.50 9.85 -2.00
N LEU A 27 8.28 10.22 -1.65
CA LEU A 27 7.88 10.45 -0.25
C LEU A 27 7.19 9.20 0.27
N PHE A 28 7.62 8.71 1.43
CA PHE A 28 7.08 7.53 2.08
C PHE A 28 6.72 7.88 3.52
N GLY A 29 5.57 7.43 3.99
CA GLY A 29 5.10 7.76 5.33
C GLY A 29 3.69 7.27 5.58
N THR A 30 3.15 7.69 6.72
CA THR A 30 1.79 7.40 7.14
C THR A 30 0.79 8.31 6.41
N TYR A 31 -0.49 8.14 6.72
CA TYR A 31 -1.57 8.95 6.17
C TYR A 31 -1.48 10.45 6.50
N GLU A 32 -0.60 10.88 7.40
CA GLU A 32 -0.28 12.30 7.61
C GLU A 32 0.26 12.96 6.32
N LEU A 33 0.87 12.19 5.42
CA LEU A 33 1.31 12.69 4.10
C LEU A 33 0.15 13.09 3.19
N LEU A 34 -1.07 12.62 3.45
CA LEU A 34 -2.25 13.01 2.66
C LEU A 34 -2.59 14.50 2.83
N GLU A 35 -2.29 15.09 3.99
CA GLU A 35 -2.45 16.53 4.18
C GLU A 35 -1.51 17.33 3.24
N PHE A 36 -0.30 16.81 3.00
CA PHE A 36 0.67 17.43 2.10
C PHE A 36 0.23 17.40 0.63
N ARG A 37 -0.51 16.35 0.21
CA ARG A 37 -1.12 16.25 -1.13
C ARG A 37 -2.09 17.41 -1.38
N ASN A 38 -2.95 17.71 -0.40
CA ASN A 38 -4.07 18.64 -0.57
C ASN A 38 -3.69 20.12 -0.46
N LEU A 39 -2.45 20.44 -0.07
CA LEU A 39 -1.99 21.82 0.11
C LEU A 39 -1.74 22.57 -1.21
N SER A 40 -1.35 21.87 -2.29
CA SER A 40 -1.05 22.52 -3.58
C SER A 40 -1.58 21.74 -4.78
N GLY A 41 -2.60 22.30 -5.45
CA GLY A 41 -3.11 21.77 -6.71
C GLY A 41 -2.10 21.78 -7.86
N GLN A 42 -1.01 22.56 -7.76
CA GLN A 42 0.08 22.55 -8.74
C GLN A 42 0.95 21.30 -8.61
N LEU A 43 1.22 20.88 -7.38
CA LEU A 43 2.04 19.72 -7.08
C LEU A 43 1.25 18.43 -7.28
N SER A 44 -0.04 18.40 -6.91
CA SER A 44 -0.91 17.24 -7.13
C SER A 44 -0.95 16.79 -8.61
N ARG A 45 -0.69 17.69 -9.58
CA ARG A 45 -0.60 17.33 -11.02
C ARG A 45 0.67 16.58 -11.41
N ARG A 46 1.71 16.61 -10.58
CA ARG A 46 3.03 16.04 -10.86
C ARG A 46 3.40 14.90 -9.90
N SER A 47 2.56 14.64 -8.90
CA SER A 47 2.73 13.57 -7.93
C SER A 47 1.85 12.37 -8.31
N ILE A 48 2.33 11.18 -8.00
CA ILE A 48 1.57 9.94 -8.10
C ILE A 48 1.51 9.36 -6.70
N ASP A 49 0.30 9.07 -6.25
CA ASP A 49 0.07 8.48 -4.95
C ASP A 49 0.01 6.95 -5.11
N ILE A 50 0.85 6.24 -4.37
CA ILE A 50 0.82 4.77 -4.31
C ILE A 50 0.42 4.40 -2.89
N HIS A 51 -0.79 3.88 -2.75
CA HIS A 51 -1.31 3.46 -1.46
C HIS A 51 -1.00 1.99 -1.21
N PHE A 52 -0.31 1.71 -0.10
CA PHE A 52 -0.08 0.37 0.41
C PHE A 52 -1.02 0.12 1.59
N SER A 53 -2.21 -0.39 1.30
CA SER A 53 -3.20 -0.70 2.33
C SER A 53 -2.72 -1.83 3.24
N ARG A 54 -3.21 -1.82 4.49
CA ARG A 54 -3.10 -2.99 5.37
C ARG A 54 -3.98 -4.12 4.85
N TYR A 55 -3.67 -5.35 5.26
CA TYR A 55 -4.56 -6.48 5.02
C TYR A 55 -5.84 -6.33 5.84
N GLN A 56 -6.99 -6.58 5.23
CA GLN A 56 -8.29 -6.46 5.89
C GLN A 56 -8.90 -7.83 6.21
N ALA A 57 -9.33 -8.03 7.45
CA ALA A 57 -9.91 -9.31 7.87
C ALA A 57 -11.30 -9.60 7.29
N ASP A 58 -12.03 -8.60 6.82
CA ASP A 58 -13.30 -8.74 6.11
C ASP A 58 -13.11 -9.08 4.61
N CYS A 59 -11.89 -8.95 4.09
CA CYS A 59 -11.52 -9.40 2.75
C CYS A 59 -10.92 -10.81 2.81
N SER A 60 -11.60 -11.79 2.22
CA SER A 60 -11.13 -13.19 2.21
C SER A 60 -9.80 -13.37 1.48
N GLN A 61 -9.55 -12.59 0.43
CA GLN A 61 -8.28 -12.61 -0.30
C GLN A 61 -7.14 -12.10 0.57
N ASP A 62 -7.34 -10.99 1.28
CA ASP A 62 -6.34 -10.41 2.16
C ASP A 62 -5.98 -11.34 3.32
N LEU A 63 -6.97 -12.03 3.90
CA LEU A 63 -6.72 -13.03 4.94
C LEU A 63 -5.80 -14.15 4.46
N VAL A 64 -6.05 -14.67 3.24
CA VAL A 64 -5.21 -15.72 2.65
C VAL A 64 -3.78 -15.22 2.45
N GLU A 65 -3.60 -14.00 1.93
CA GLU A 65 -2.28 -13.43 1.73
C GLU A 65 -1.58 -13.11 3.07
N PHE A 66 -2.30 -12.64 4.08
CA PHE A 66 -1.73 -12.38 5.41
C PHE A 66 -1.22 -13.67 6.08
N GLN A 67 -1.97 -14.77 5.98
CA GLN A 67 -1.50 -16.08 6.46
C GLN A 67 -0.28 -16.57 5.67
N ARG A 68 -0.21 -16.33 4.36
CA ARG A 68 0.99 -16.64 3.56
C ARG A 68 2.20 -15.81 3.98
N VAL A 69 2.00 -14.54 4.37
CA VAL A 69 3.07 -13.71 4.91
C VAL A 69 3.59 -14.30 6.23
N LEU A 70 2.70 -14.70 7.15
CA LEU A 70 3.09 -15.35 8.41
C LEU A 70 3.90 -16.62 8.15
N LYS A 71 3.40 -17.49 7.28
CA LYS A 71 4.10 -18.72 6.88
C LYS A 71 5.48 -18.41 6.28
N SER A 72 5.55 -17.43 5.38
CA SER A 72 6.81 -17.00 4.75
C SER A 72 7.80 -16.45 5.76
N PHE A 73 7.34 -15.75 6.80
CA PHE A 73 8.21 -15.31 7.88
C PHE A 73 8.73 -16.48 8.71
N GLY A 74 7.87 -17.44 9.07
CA GLY A 74 8.29 -18.66 9.78
C GLY A 74 9.35 -19.45 9.00
N GLU A 75 9.14 -19.67 7.70
CA GLU A 75 10.08 -20.38 6.82
C GLU A 75 11.43 -19.68 6.64
N LYS A 76 11.50 -18.36 6.86
CA LYS A 76 12.74 -17.57 6.78
C LYS A 76 13.50 -17.48 8.09
N MET A 77 12.92 -17.93 9.20
CA MET A 77 13.61 -18.02 10.49
C MET A 77 14.55 -19.23 10.47
N ALA A 78 15.83 -19.01 10.72
CA ALA A 78 16.86 -20.05 10.75
C ALA A 78 16.87 -20.77 12.11
N LEU A 79 15.76 -21.41 12.45
CA LEU A 79 15.61 -22.29 13.60
C LEU A 79 15.61 -23.75 13.14
N ASP A 80 15.82 -24.69 14.06
CA ASP A 80 15.80 -26.13 13.77
C ASP A 80 14.46 -26.58 13.17
N ARG A 81 13.36 -25.97 13.62
CA ARG A 81 12.02 -26.18 13.09
C ARG A 81 11.36 -24.83 12.80
N PRO A 82 10.80 -24.64 11.59
CA PRO A 82 10.08 -23.42 11.27
C PRO A 82 8.80 -23.32 12.12
N PRO A 83 8.50 -22.16 12.71
CA PRO A 83 7.29 -21.97 13.49
C PRO A 83 6.06 -21.86 12.59
N GLU A 84 4.96 -22.50 13.00
CA GLU A 84 3.65 -22.45 12.33
C GLU A 84 2.87 -21.21 12.78
N LEU A 85 3.35 -20.02 12.40
CA LEU A 85 2.78 -18.74 12.80
C LEU A 85 1.35 -18.53 12.30
N GLU A 86 1.01 -19.12 11.14
CA GLU A 86 -0.31 -19.05 10.52
C GLU A 86 -1.42 -19.67 11.39
N THR A 87 -1.09 -20.62 12.28
CA THR A 87 -2.04 -21.24 13.21
C THR A 87 -2.57 -20.22 14.23
N HIS A 88 -1.80 -19.16 14.49
CA HIS A 88 -2.14 -18.08 15.42
C HIS A 88 -2.44 -16.75 14.69
N TRP A 89 -2.89 -16.82 13.43
CA TRP A 89 -3.04 -15.62 12.59
C TRP A 89 -3.93 -14.54 13.22
N GLU A 90 -4.98 -14.91 13.98
CA GLU A 90 -5.87 -13.95 14.64
C GLU A 90 -5.10 -13.04 15.61
N HIS A 91 -4.20 -13.63 16.41
CA HIS A 91 -3.39 -12.89 17.36
C HIS A 91 -2.40 -11.95 16.66
N PHE A 92 -1.75 -12.47 15.61
CA PHE A 92 -0.83 -11.67 14.81
C PHE A 92 -1.53 -10.55 14.07
N TYR A 93 -2.72 -10.80 13.54
CA TYR A 93 -3.55 -9.80 12.88
C TYR A 93 -4.02 -8.73 13.86
N GLU A 94 -4.60 -9.11 15.01
CA GLU A 94 -5.09 -8.19 16.04
C GLU A 94 -4.00 -7.19 16.47
N ARG A 95 -2.79 -7.69 16.74
CA ARG A 95 -1.69 -6.87 17.28
C ARG A 95 -0.88 -6.14 16.23
N SER A 96 -1.00 -6.52 14.96
CA SER A 96 -0.39 -5.81 13.84
C SER A 96 -1.37 -4.96 13.05
N ILE A 97 -2.67 -4.98 13.38
CA ILE A 97 -3.76 -4.33 12.64
C ILE A 97 -3.80 -4.67 11.13
N GLY A 98 -3.20 -5.79 10.73
CA GLY A 98 -3.02 -6.17 9.32
C GLY A 98 -1.81 -5.51 8.63
N CYS A 99 -0.97 -4.77 9.34
CA CYS A 99 0.24 -4.14 8.82
C CYS A 99 1.47 -5.04 8.98
N VAL A 100 1.99 -5.55 7.86
CA VAL A 100 3.15 -6.45 7.83
C VAL A 100 4.43 -5.80 8.38
N GLY A 101 4.58 -4.48 8.30
CA GLY A 101 5.70 -3.77 8.91
C GLY A 101 5.75 -3.95 10.43
N ILE A 102 4.62 -3.76 11.10
CA ILE A 102 4.49 -3.95 12.57
C ILE A 102 4.75 -5.40 12.93
N LEU A 103 4.16 -6.32 12.16
CA LEU A 103 4.34 -7.76 12.35
C LEU A 103 5.82 -8.16 12.24
N LYS A 104 6.52 -7.64 11.23
CA LYS A 104 7.95 -7.93 11.02
C LYS A 104 8.79 -7.41 12.18
N ASP A 105 8.57 -6.17 12.62
CA ASP A 105 9.32 -5.59 13.73
C ASP A 105 9.11 -6.39 15.02
N TRP A 106 7.86 -6.77 15.28
CA TRP A 106 7.50 -7.62 16.42
C TRP A 106 8.15 -9.00 16.35
N LEU A 107 8.00 -9.73 15.24
CA LEU A 107 8.59 -11.06 15.06
C LEU A 107 10.12 -11.02 15.07
N THR A 108 10.73 -9.92 14.65
CA THR A 108 12.19 -9.76 14.72
C THR A 108 12.68 -9.76 16.17
N GLN A 109 11.95 -9.13 17.11
CA GLN A 109 12.31 -9.17 18.53
C GLN A 109 12.07 -10.57 19.13
N ALA A 110 10.93 -11.17 18.81
CA ALA A 110 10.62 -12.53 19.26
C ALA A 110 11.67 -13.55 18.78
N TYR A 111 12.09 -13.43 17.51
CA TYR A 111 13.08 -14.30 16.91
C TYR A 111 14.46 -14.14 17.55
N ARG A 112 14.86 -12.90 17.89
CA ARG A 112 16.10 -12.66 18.65
C ARG A 112 16.08 -13.37 20.00
N GLN A 113 14.98 -13.27 20.74
CA GLN A 113 14.86 -13.96 22.03
C GLN A 113 15.00 -15.48 21.87
N ALA A 114 14.32 -16.07 20.88
CA ALA A 114 14.44 -17.51 20.61
C ALA A 114 15.87 -17.94 20.23
N LEU A 115 16.60 -17.11 19.48
CA LEU A 115 18.01 -17.38 19.19
C LEU A 115 18.89 -17.30 20.45
N ASP A 116 18.68 -16.30 21.30
CA ASP A 116 19.43 -16.14 22.55
C ASP A 116 19.22 -17.34 23.49
N GLU A 117 18.01 -17.92 23.47
CA GLU A 117 17.65 -19.12 24.23
C GLU A 117 18.06 -20.45 23.55
N ASN A 118 18.64 -20.39 22.34
CA ASN A 118 18.90 -21.55 21.48
C ASN A 118 17.64 -22.43 21.31
N ALA A 119 16.48 -21.80 21.18
CA ALA A 119 15.22 -22.49 21.01
C ALA A 119 15.13 -23.16 19.63
N SER A 120 14.59 -24.38 19.58
CA SER A 120 14.41 -25.12 18.32
C SER A 120 13.32 -24.54 17.41
N THR A 121 12.37 -23.77 17.96
CA THR A 121 11.28 -23.12 17.23
C THR A 121 10.81 -21.89 18.01
N LEU A 122 10.15 -20.95 17.31
CA LEU A 122 9.44 -19.86 17.94
C LEU A 122 8.16 -20.39 18.61
N THR A 123 7.84 -19.87 19.79
CA THR A 123 6.65 -20.24 20.61
C THR A 123 6.04 -19.00 21.23
N GLU A 124 4.83 -19.13 21.80
CA GLU A 124 4.09 -17.99 22.37
C GLU A 124 4.87 -17.21 23.42
N GLN A 125 5.68 -17.90 24.23
CA GLN A 125 6.53 -17.28 25.24
C GLN A 125 7.54 -16.29 24.66
N HIS A 126 7.96 -16.47 23.40
CA HIS A 126 8.91 -15.60 22.74
C HIS A 126 8.25 -14.36 22.13
N TRP A 127 7.05 -14.46 21.54
CA TRP A 127 6.42 -13.31 20.89
C TRP A 127 5.50 -12.51 21.79
N GLN A 128 4.83 -13.12 22.75
CA GLN A 128 3.86 -12.43 23.60
C GLN A 128 4.42 -11.22 24.37
N PRO A 129 5.67 -11.24 24.89
CA PRO A 129 6.25 -10.08 25.58
C PRO A 129 6.47 -8.86 24.68
N TYR A 130 6.68 -9.07 23.38
CA TYR A 130 6.94 -8.01 22.41
C TYR A 130 5.68 -7.56 21.66
N ALA A 131 4.54 -8.18 21.95
CA ALA A 131 3.28 -7.84 21.30
C ALA A 131 2.91 -6.37 21.56
N PRO A 132 2.55 -5.60 20.52
CA PRO A 132 2.00 -4.26 20.72
C PRO A 132 0.84 -4.27 21.73
N SER A 133 0.82 -3.26 22.60
CA SER A 133 -0.25 -3.14 23.61
C SER A 133 -1.59 -2.85 22.92
N VAL A 134 -2.69 -3.30 23.52
CA VAL A 134 -4.04 -3.07 22.98
C VAL A 134 -4.30 -1.57 22.75
N SER A 135 -3.87 -0.71 23.68
CA SER A 135 -4.00 0.75 23.55
C SER A 135 -3.32 1.31 22.30
N LYS A 136 -2.10 0.85 22.00
CA LYS A 136 -1.38 1.24 20.78
C LYS A 136 -2.08 0.71 19.54
N CYS A 137 -2.52 -0.55 19.56
CA CYS A 137 -3.25 -1.15 18.44
C CYS A 137 -4.53 -0.37 18.11
N LEU A 138 -5.30 0.03 19.13
CA LEU A 138 -6.50 0.85 18.96
C LEU A 138 -6.19 2.20 18.33
N GLN A 139 -5.14 2.88 18.78
CA GLN A 139 -4.72 4.15 18.20
C GLN A 139 -4.31 3.98 16.73
N MET A 140 -3.44 3.02 16.44
CA MET A 140 -2.96 2.75 15.08
C MET A 140 -4.09 2.34 14.15
N ALA A 141 -5.06 1.55 14.65
CA ALA A 141 -6.24 1.18 13.88
C ALA A 141 -7.11 2.40 13.57
N ALA A 142 -7.31 3.31 14.53
CA ALA A 142 -8.07 4.54 14.30
C ALA A 142 -7.40 5.43 13.25
N GLU A 143 -6.09 5.64 13.35
CA GLU A 143 -5.30 6.40 12.38
C GLU A 143 -5.36 5.76 10.98
N ALA A 144 -5.26 4.43 10.91
CA ALA A 144 -5.32 3.71 9.64
C ALA A 144 -6.70 3.82 8.98
N ILE A 145 -7.77 3.61 9.73
CA ILE A 145 -9.15 3.70 9.24
C ILE A 145 -9.46 5.12 8.76
N GLU A 146 -9.04 6.15 9.50
CA GLU A 146 -9.27 7.54 9.09
C GLU A 146 -8.50 7.89 7.82
N GLY A 147 -7.24 7.47 7.73
CA GLY A 147 -6.42 7.66 6.54
C GLY A 147 -6.93 6.93 5.30
N GLU A 148 -7.44 5.71 5.46
CA GLU A 148 -8.09 4.93 4.40
C GLU A 148 -9.33 5.65 3.86
N LYS A 149 -10.16 6.23 4.74
CA LYS A 149 -11.31 7.04 4.33
C LYS A 149 -10.90 8.30 3.58
N ALA A 150 -9.84 8.98 4.03
CA ALA A 150 -9.34 10.18 3.37
C ALA A 150 -8.85 9.91 1.93
N LEU A 151 -8.35 8.69 1.65
CA LEU A 151 -8.02 8.25 0.29
C LEU A 151 -9.24 7.87 -0.55
N GLN A 152 -10.24 7.23 0.05
CA GLN A 152 -11.49 6.84 -0.64
C GLN A 152 -12.39 8.03 -1.01
N PHE A 153 -12.16 9.20 -0.40
CA PHE A 153 -12.97 10.42 -0.51
C PHE A 153 -13.16 10.94 -1.95
N GLU A 154 -12.35 10.49 -2.91
CA GLU A 154 -12.47 10.83 -4.33
C GLU A 154 -13.81 10.41 -4.97
N SER A 155 -14.48 9.37 -4.46
CA SER A 155 -15.73 8.86 -5.04
C SER A 155 -16.97 9.72 -4.72
N GLY A 156 -17.08 10.24 -3.49
CA GLY A 156 -18.21 11.07 -3.04
C GLY A 156 -18.11 12.53 -3.47
N GLU A 157 -16.89 13.05 -3.65
CA GLU A 157 -16.64 14.44 -4.04
C GLU A 157 -16.82 14.71 -5.53
N LEU A 158 -17.08 13.69 -6.35
CA LEU A 158 -17.38 13.90 -7.78
C LEU A 158 -18.52 14.89 -7.97
N THR A 159 -19.57 14.82 -7.14
CA THR A 159 -20.71 15.75 -7.21
C THR A 159 -20.28 17.19 -6.87
N LEU A 160 -19.46 17.36 -5.84
CA LEU A 160 -18.94 18.66 -5.43
C LEU A 160 -17.97 19.25 -6.46
N LEU A 161 -17.09 18.40 -7.02
CA LEU A 161 -16.17 18.76 -8.10
C LEU A 161 -16.96 19.20 -9.34
N ARG A 162 -17.97 18.41 -9.75
CA ARG A 162 -18.86 18.78 -10.84
C ARG A 162 -19.53 20.12 -10.58
N GLN A 163 -20.02 20.36 -9.36
CA GLN A 163 -20.60 21.65 -9.00
C GLN A 163 -19.60 22.80 -9.13
N LYS A 164 -18.38 22.66 -8.59
CA LYS A 164 -17.31 23.66 -8.70
C LYS A 164 -16.91 23.92 -10.15
N LEU A 165 -17.01 22.92 -11.02
CA LEU A 165 -16.72 23.00 -12.45
C LEU A 165 -17.94 23.40 -13.31
N GLY A 166 -19.10 23.66 -12.72
CA GLY A 166 -20.32 24.03 -13.46
C GLY A 166 -20.99 22.88 -14.21
N LEU A 167 -20.70 21.62 -13.85
CA LEU A 167 -21.18 20.39 -14.50
C LEU A 167 -22.37 19.73 -13.80
N SER A 168 -23.04 20.40 -12.84
CA SER A 168 -24.13 19.83 -12.04
C SER A 168 -25.36 19.37 -12.85
N GLY A 169 -25.56 19.89 -14.06
CA GLY A 169 -26.69 19.54 -14.94
C GLY A 169 -26.33 18.62 -16.12
N VAL A 170 -25.06 18.21 -16.25
CA VAL A 170 -24.61 17.35 -17.34
C VAL A 170 -24.69 15.91 -16.85
N SER A 171 -25.53 15.05 -17.44
CA SER A 171 -25.52 13.62 -17.13
C SER A 171 -24.20 13.00 -17.56
N SER A 172 -23.45 12.43 -16.61
CA SER A 172 -22.29 11.59 -16.92
C SER A 172 -22.77 10.19 -17.26
N SER A 173 -22.60 9.76 -18.52
CA SER A 173 -22.88 8.40 -18.98
C SER A 173 -21.77 7.39 -18.68
N VAL A 174 -20.80 7.75 -17.82
CA VAL A 174 -19.64 6.91 -17.50
C VAL A 174 -19.51 6.86 -15.99
N LEU A 175 -19.93 5.73 -15.40
CA LEU A 175 -19.64 5.35 -14.03
C LEU A 175 -18.22 4.75 -13.97
N PRO A 176 -17.42 4.99 -12.92
CA PRO A 176 -16.19 4.26 -12.69
C PRO A 176 -16.54 2.82 -12.26
N THR A 177 -16.15 1.83 -13.04
CA THR A 177 -16.15 0.43 -12.63
C THR A 177 -15.08 0.24 -11.54
N ASP A 178 -15.50 -0.32 -10.41
CA ASP A 178 -14.62 -0.79 -9.35
C ASP A 178 -13.52 -1.69 -9.89
N ASN A 179 -12.29 -1.37 -9.50
CA ASN A 179 -11.09 -2.13 -9.84
C ASN A 179 -10.95 -3.28 -8.82
N SER A 180 -11.65 -4.37 -9.08
CA SER A 180 -11.39 -5.67 -8.45
C SER A 180 -11.23 -6.72 -9.54
N SER A 181 -10.16 -7.51 -9.41
CA SER A 181 -9.73 -8.64 -10.26
C SER A 181 -8.90 -8.29 -11.51
N VAL A 182 -7.59 -8.48 -11.36
CA VAL A 182 -6.70 -8.84 -12.48
C VAL A 182 -7.15 -10.20 -13.00
N GLY A 183 -8.06 -10.17 -13.97
CA GLY A 183 -8.47 -11.32 -14.78
C GLY A 183 -8.04 -11.10 -16.22
N LEU A 184 -6.96 -11.75 -16.63
CA LEU A 184 -6.62 -11.92 -18.04
C LEU A 184 -7.80 -12.59 -18.76
N THR A 185 -8.38 -11.92 -19.76
CA THR A 185 -8.72 -12.45 -21.11
C THR A 185 -9.83 -11.64 -21.79
N ASN A 186 -9.47 -10.80 -22.78
CA ASN A 186 -9.81 -11.09 -24.19
C ASN A 186 -9.27 -9.99 -25.11
N ALA A 187 -8.52 -10.43 -26.11
CA ALA A 187 -7.79 -9.58 -27.04
C ALA A 187 -8.72 -8.82 -28.00
N GLN A 188 -8.77 -7.49 -27.88
CA GLN A 188 -9.29 -6.64 -28.94
C GLN A 188 -8.19 -6.45 -30.01
N LYS A 189 -8.47 -6.89 -31.24
CA LYS A 189 -7.58 -6.72 -32.40
C LYS A 189 -7.32 -5.22 -32.65
N ARG A 190 -6.11 -4.74 -32.33
CA ARG A 190 -5.67 -3.39 -32.68
C ARG A 190 -5.52 -3.25 -34.20
N LYS A 191 -6.23 -2.29 -34.81
CA LYS A 191 -6.03 -1.89 -36.21
C LYS A 191 -4.68 -1.17 -36.32
N TYR A 192 -3.70 -1.78 -36.98
CA TYR A 192 -2.41 -1.15 -37.25
C TYR A 192 -2.51 -0.13 -38.39
N LYS A 193 -1.68 0.91 -38.34
CA LYS A 193 -1.51 1.87 -39.44
C LYS A 193 -0.95 1.15 -40.68
N PRO A 194 -1.42 1.46 -41.90
CA PRO A 194 -0.87 0.90 -43.13
C PRO A 194 0.64 1.17 -43.22
N GLY A 195 1.44 0.15 -43.57
CA GLY A 195 2.89 0.27 -43.80
C GLY A 195 3.80 -0.15 -42.65
N VAL A 196 3.27 -0.49 -41.47
CA VAL A 196 4.08 -0.98 -40.34
C VAL A 196 4.04 -2.50 -40.29
N ARG A 197 5.19 -3.16 -40.51
CA ARG A 197 5.32 -4.62 -40.36
C ARG A 197 5.22 -5.02 -38.89
N GLN A 198 4.59 -6.17 -38.63
CA GLN A 198 4.49 -6.73 -37.29
C GLN A 198 5.88 -7.16 -36.78
N PRO A 199 6.15 -7.02 -35.47
CA PRO A 199 7.36 -7.59 -34.87
C PRO A 199 7.22 -9.12 -34.86
N HIS A 200 7.77 -9.77 -35.88
CA HIS A 200 7.95 -11.21 -35.95
C HIS A 200 9.43 -11.50 -36.22
N ARG A 201 9.94 -12.60 -35.69
CA ARG A 201 11.32 -13.02 -35.92
C ARG A 201 11.44 -13.60 -37.33
N ASP A 202 12.29 -13.03 -38.16
CA ASP A 202 12.54 -13.55 -39.50
C ASP A 202 13.32 -14.86 -39.43
N VAL A 203 12.99 -15.78 -40.35
CA VAL A 203 13.69 -17.06 -40.48
C VAL A 203 15.01 -16.80 -41.20
N ILE A 204 16.13 -17.18 -40.57
CA ILE A 204 17.48 -17.01 -41.12
C ILE A 204 17.78 -18.24 -41.97
N GLY A 205 18.27 -18.02 -43.20
CA GLY A 205 18.34 -19.01 -44.28
C GLY A 205 19.09 -20.31 -43.96
N GLU A 206 18.63 -21.38 -44.60
CA GLU A 206 19.31 -22.66 -44.71
C GLU A 206 20.45 -22.57 -45.74
N THR A 207 21.65 -22.94 -45.31
CA THR A 207 22.74 -23.48 -46.14
C THR A 207 23.44 -24.56 -45.35
#